data_AF-A0A2N5KCC2-F1
#
_entry.id   AF-A0A2N5KCC2-F1
#
_cell.length_a   1.000
_cell.length_b   1.000
_cell.length_c   1.000
_cell.angle_alpha   90.00
_cell.angle_beta   90.00
_cell.angle_gamma   90.00
#
_symmetry.space_group_name_H-M   'P 1'
#
loop_
_entity.id
_entity.type
_entity.pdbx_description
1 polymer ?
#
loop_
_entity_poly.entity_id
_entity_poly.type
_entity_poly.pdbx_seq_one_letter_code
_entity_poly.pdbx_strand_id
1 'polypeptide(L)'
;MWYIRAAGIGASSGLVAGLLWGMGLRLAMRIMALVGGQTPEFTLEGTLLILLVGTFIGIPAGLLFVAIRKYLPGSGGWKGLVFGLLVVLVLGYPFYAGPLKDEAVPGYEIQAFMMFEGLLAGFGMAVAAVAGRLEQYIPPVGRSRFSTALSAGTLAVPCSIEALIVALMILKPFE
;
A
#
# COMPACT_ATOMS: atom_id res chain seq x y z
N MET A 1 17.78 -5.11 -20.05
CA MET A 1 17.44 -5.97 -18.89
C MET A 1 17.12 -5.21 -17.60
N TRP A 2 17.43 -3.90 -17.48
CA TRP A 2 17.12 -3.09 -16.30
C TRP A 2 15.63 -3.12 -15.86
N TYR A 3 14.70 -3.10 -16.80
CA TYR A 3 13.25 -3.07 -16.51
C TYR A 3 12.76 -4.33 -15.78
N ILE A 4 13.25 -5.51 -16.16
CA ILE A 4 12.85 -6.79 -15.53
C ILE A 4 13.32 -6.80 -14.08
N ARG A 5 14.52 -6.28 -13.79
CA ARG A 5 15.03 -6.14 -12.42
C ARG A 5 14.19 -5.15 -11.62
N ALA A 6 13.90 -3.97 -12.16
CA ALA A 6 13.11 -2.96 -11.47
C ALA A 6 11.68 -3.44 -11.19
N ALA A 7 11.04 -4.08 -12.17
CA ALA A 7 9.71 -4.67 -12.02
C ALA A 7 9.73 -5.82 -11.01
N GLY A 8 10.74 -6.69 -11.05
CA GLY A 8 10.90 -7.79 -10.10
C GLY A 8 11.07 -7.30 -8.65
N ILE A 9 11.92 -6.28 -8.43
CA ILE A 9 12.12 -5.67 -7.10
C ILE A 9 10.85 -4.97 -6.64
N GLY A 10 10.18 -4.22 -7.52
CA GLY A 10 8.93 -3.53 -7.20
C GLY A 10 7.81 -4.49 -6.82
N ALA A 11 7.59 -5.53 -7.65
CA ALA A 11 6.54 -6.52 -7.41
C ALA A 11 6.80 -7.35 -6.14
N SER A 12 8.04 -7.79 -5.91
CA SER A 12 8.38 -8.58 -4.71
C SER A 12 8.33 -7.75 -3.44
N SER A 13 8.84 -6.50 -3.46
CA SER A 13 8.72 -5.60 -2.30
C SER A 13 7.28 -5.24 -1.99
N GLY A 14 6.48 -4.98 -3.03
CA GLY A 14 5.05 -4.74 -2.94
C GLY A 14 4.28 -5.93 -2.36
N LEU A 15 4.56 -7.14 -2.83
CA LEU A 15 3.94 -8.37 -2.35
C LEU A 15 4.22 -8.58 -0.86
N VAL A 16 5.48 -8.50 -0.44
CA VAL A 16 5.87 -8.70 0.97
C VAL A 16 5.26 -7.62 1.86
N ALA A 17 5.36 -6.35 1.46
CA ALA A 17 4.77 -5.26 2.22
C ALA A 17 3.24 -5.35 2.28
N GLY A 18 2.59 -5.77 1.20
CA GLY A 18 1.15 -5.96 1.11
C GLY A 18 0.65 -7.06 2.04
N LEU A 19 1.39 -8.17 2.16
CA LEU A 19 1.10 -9.22 3.13
C LEU A 19 1.25 -8.71 4.57
N LEU A 20 2.33 -7.99 4.88
CA LEU A 20 2.54 -7.40 6.21
C LEU A 20 1.43 -6.42 6.58
N TRP A 21 1.02 -5.58 5.63
CA TRP A 21 -0.08 -4.63 5.81
C TRP A 21 -1.42 -5.34 6.00
N GLY A 22 -1.73 -6.38 5.20
CA GLY A 22 -2.94 -7.18 5.36
C GLY A 22 -3.02 -7.87 6.73
N MET A 23 -1.91 -8.40 7.24
CA MET A 23 -1.84 -8.93 8.61
C MET A 23 -2.08 -7.83 9.65
N GLY A 24 -1.49 -6.66 9.44
CA GLY A 24 -1.67 -5.49 10.30
C GLY A 24 -3.12 -5.00 10.34
N LEU A 25 -3.80 -4.93 9.19
CA LEU A 25 -5.22 -4.60 9.09
C LEU A 25 -6.09 -5.58 9.87
N ARG A 26 -5.81 -6.89 9.75
CA ARG A 26 -6.54 -7.93 10.48
C ARG A 26 -6.39 -7.73 11.99
N LEU A 27 -5.19 -7.38 12.45
CA LEU A 27 -4.93 -7.09 13.85
C LEU A 27 -5.62 -5.81 14.30
N ALA A 28 -5.62 -4.76 13.48
CA ALA A 28 -6.30 -3.50 13.78
C ALA A 28 -7.82 -3.70 13.91
N MET A 29 -8.45 -4.41 12.98
CA MET A 29 -9.86 -4.76 13.07
C MET A 29 -10.18 -5.54 14.34
N ARG A 30 -9.32 -6.48 14.74
CA ARG A 30 -9.49 -7.23 16.00
C ARG A 30 -9.48 -6.31 17.21
N ILE A 31 -8.53 -5.38 17.26
CA ILE A 31 -8.43 -4.42 18.37
C ILE A 31 -9.66 -3.52 18.40
N MET A 32 -10.11 -3.01 17.25
CA MET A 32 -11.31 -2.18 17.15
C MET A 32 -12.58 -2.93 17.57
N ALA A 33 -12.72 -4.20 17.21
CA ALA A 33 -13.85 -5.03 17.64
C ALA A 33 -13.88 -5.20 19.17
N LEU A 34 -12.72 -5.49 19.78
CA LEU A 34 -12.60 -5.62 21.24
C LEU A 34 -12.90 -4.30 21.96
N VAL A 35 -12.43 -3.18 21.43
CA VAL A 35 -12.69 -1.84 21.97
C VAL A 35 -14.17 -1.47 21.86
N GLY A 36 -14.83 -1.85 20.76
CA GLY A 36 -16.26 -1.67 20.55
C GLY A 36 -17.16 -2.66 21.29
N GLY A 37 -16.59 -3.55 22.13
CA GLY A 37 -17.35 -4.55 22.88
C GLY A 37 -17.96 -5.67 22.02
N GLN A 38 -17.52 -5.82 20.76
CA GLN A 38 -17.99 -6.86 19.87
C GLN A 38 -17.08 -8.09 19.94
N THR A 39 -17.66 -9.28 19.76
CA THR A 39 -16.89 -10.53 19.66
C THR A 39 -16.20 -10.61 18.30
N PRO A 40 -14.86 -10.70 18.24
CA PRO A 40 -14.15 -10.76 16.98
C PRO A 40 -14.40 -12.11 16.28
N GLU A 41 -15.09 -12.08 15.14
CA GLU A 41 -15.30 -13.28 14.32
C GLU A 41 -14.08 -13.57 13.42
N PHE A 42 -13.46 -14.73 13.65
CA PHE A 42 -12.33 -15.20 12.87
C PHE A 42 -12.76 -16.16 11.77
N THR A 43 -13.15 -15.61 10.62
CA THR A 43 -13.27 -16.42 9.40
C THR A 43 -11.89 -16.54 8.72
N LEU A 44 -11.51 -17.77 8.39
CA LEU A 44 -10.32 -18.04 7.56
C LEU A 44 -10.46 -17.37 6.20
N GLU A 45 -11.68 -17.38 5.65
CA GLU A 45 -12.04 -16.74 4.40
C GLU A 45 -11.80 -15.22 4.43
N GLY A 46 -12.28 -14.52 5.45
CA GLY A 46 -12.06 -13.07 5.57
C GLY A 46 -10.59 -12.71 5.74
N THR A 47 -9.81 -13.55 6.44
CA THR A 47 -8.36 -13.34 6.59
C THR A 47 -7.64 -13.50 5.26
N LEU A 48 -7.94 -14.57 4.52
CA LEU A 48 -7.37 -14.80 3.18
C LEU A 48 -7.75 -13.69 2.20
N LEU A 49 -9.00 -13.21 2.25
CA LEU A 49 -9.46 -12.12 1.40
C LEU A 49 -8.66 -10.83 1.66
N ILE A 50 -8.47 -10.44 2.94
CA ILE A 50 -7.69 -9.25 3.29
C ILE A 50 -6.22 -9.40 2.87
N LEU A 51 -5.62 -10.57 3.05
CA LEU A 51 -4.26 -10.86 2.59
C LEU A 51 -4.15 -10.76 1.07
N LEU A 52 -5.13 -11.30 0.34
CA LEU A 52 -5.20 -11.26 -1.11
C LEU A 52 -5.32 -9.81 -1.60
N VAL A 53 -6.23 -9.03 -1.02
CA VAL A 53 -6.41 -7.60 -1.32
C VAL A 53 -5.13 -6.82 -1.04
N GLY A 54 -4.52 -7.02 0.14
CA GLY A 54 -3.24 -6.41 0.48
C GLY A 54 -2.13 -6.76 -0.50
N THR A 55 -2.12 -8.00 -1.02
CA THR A 55 -1.16 -8.43 -2.04
C THR A 55 -1.41 -7.76 -3.39
N PHE A 56 -2.67 -7.73 -3.83
CA PHE A 56 -3.07 -7.12 -5.10
C PHE A 56 -2.83 -5.61 -5.13
N ILE A 57 -3.01 -4.92 -4.00
CA ILE A 57 -2.70 -3.49 -3.84
C ILE A 57 -1.19 -3.30 -3.63
N GLY A 58 -0.55 -4.23 -2.92
CA GLY A 58 0.87 -4.17 -2.60
C GLY A 58 1.76 -4.15 -3.84
N ILE A 59 1.48 -5.03 -4.81
CA ILE A 59 2.26 -5.15 -6.06
C ILE A 59 2.34 -3.83 -6.85
N PRO A 60 1.22 -3.17 -7.25
CA PRO A 60 1.26 -1.91 -7.98
C PRO A 60 1.88 -0.80 -7.14
N ALA A 61 1.62 -0.74 -5.84
CA ALA A 61 2.24 0.24 -4.95
C ALA A 61 3.77 0.06 -4.84
N GLY A 62 4.27 -1.18 -4.77
CA GLY A 62 5.70 -1.48 -4.77
C GLY A 62 6.38 -1.11 -6.10
N LEU A 63 5.69 -1.37 -7.21
CA LEU A 63 6.15 -0.95 -8.53
C LEU A 63 6.18 0.58 -8.66
N LEU A 64 5.14 1.24 -8.16
CA LEU A 64 5.02 2.69 -8.10
C LEU A 64 6.19 3.28 -7.30
N PHE A 65 6.45 2.77 -6.10
CA PHE A 65 7.58 3.20 -5.26
C PHE A 65 8.91 3.13 -6.02
N VAL A 66 9.21 2.00 -6.68
CA VAL A 66 10.47 1.84 -7.44
C VAL A 66 10.58 2.82 -8.61
N ALA A 67 9.44 3.21 -9.21
CA ALA A 67 9.40 4.19 -10.28
C ALA A 67 9.60 5.63 -9.78
N ILE A 68 8.98 6.01 -8.65
CA ILE A 68 9.02 7.38 -8.13
C ILE A 68 10.15 7.67 -7.14
N ARG A 69 10.82 6.65 -6.58
CA ARG A 69 11.90 6.81 -5.58
C ARG A 69 13.07 7.70 -6.02
N LYS A 70 13.26 7.90 -7.32
CA LYS A 70 14.28 8.80 -7.88
C LYS A 70 13.90 10.28 -7.73
N TYR A 71 12.61 10.57 -7.63
CA TYR A 71 12.05 11.91 -7.40
C TYR A 71 11.77 12.20 -5.93
N LEU A 72 11.65 11.15 -5.10
CA LEU A 72 11.46 11.28 -3.66
C LEU A 72 12.72 11.89 -3.00
N PRO A 73 12.58 12.98 -2.22
CA PRO A 73 13.68 13.59 -1.48
C PRO A 73 14.17 12.68 -0.34
N GLY A 74 15.42 12.86 0.08
CA GLY A 74 16.03 12.20 1.25
C GLY A 74 16.71 10.85 0.97
N SER A 75 17.12 10.16 2.05
CA SER A 75 17.85 8.89 2.01
C SER A 75 16.96 7.72 2.46
N GLY A 76 17.16 6.54 1.87
CA GLY A 76 16.59 5.24 2.28
C GLY A 76 15.21 5.29 2.94
N GLY A 77 15.20 5.22 4.28
CA GLY A 77 13.99 5.19 5.11
C GLY A 77 13.11 6.44 5.00
N TRP A 78 13.68 7.63 4.79
CA TRP A 78 12.92 8.86 4.59
C TRP A 78 12.06 8.78 3.32
N LYS A 79 12.57 8.13 2.26
CA LYS A 79 11.79 7.91 1.03
C LYS A 79 10.59 7.00 1.29
N GLY A 80 10.75 6.01 2.17
CA GLY A 80 9.64 5.14 2.59
C GLY A 80 8.59 5.89 3.39
N LEU A 81 9.01 6.79 4.28
CA LEU A 81 8.09 7.62 5.05
C LEU A 81 7.32 8.59 4.14
N VAL A 82 8.01 9.31 3.25
CA VAL A 82 7.34 10.23 2.31
C VAL A 82 6.41 9.47 1.36
N PHE A 83 6.82 8.28 0.91
CA PHE A 83 5.93 7.43 0.11
C PHE A 83 4.71 6.96 0.90
N GLY A 84 4.89 6.50 2.14
CA GLY A 84 3.79 6.13 3.03
C GLY A 84 2.83 7.29 3.26
N LEU A 85 3.35 8.51 3.43
CA LEU A 85 2.53 9.71 3.58
C LEU A 85 1.75 10.06 2.30
N LEU A 86 2.35 9.84 1.12
CA LEU A 86 1.64 9.98 -0.16
C LEU A 86 0.54 8.93 -0.29
N VAL A 87 0.81 7.69 0.10
CA VAL A 87 -0.19 6.60 0.10
C VAL A 87 -1.34 6.93 1.05
N VAL A 88 -1.04 7.39 2.26
CA VAL A 88 -2.02 7.92 3.22
C VAL A 88 -2.85 9.05 2.59
N LEU A 89 -2.21 10.00 1.93
CA LEU A 89 -2.93 11.12 1.31
C LEU A 89 -3.85 10.67 0.17
N VAL A 90 -3.44 9.68 -0.63
CA VAL A 90 -4.21 9.22 -1.80
C VAL A 90 -5.30 8.23 -1.41
N LEU A 91 -4.97 7.25 -0.55
CA LEU A 91 -5.89 6.18 -0.14
C LEU A 91 -6.68 6.52 1.12
N GLY A 92 -6.10 7.25 2.07
CA GLY A 92 -6.76 7.64 3.33
C GLY A 92 -7.74 8.81 3.14
N TYR A 93 -7.43 9.79 2.27
CA TYR A 93 -8.32 10.94 2.05
C TYR A 93 -9.76 10.58 1.65
N PRO A 94 -10.02 9.61 0.74
CA PRO A 94 -11.36 9.14 0.43
C PRO A 94 -12.15 8.58 1.63
N PHE A 95 -11.49 8.03 2.64
CA PHE A 95 -12.19 7.49 3.82
C PHE A 95 -12.77 8.61 4.71
N TYR A 96 -12.14 9.79 4.75
CA TYR A 96 -12.60 10.90 5.59
C TYR A 96 -13.45 11.92 4.84
N ALA A 97 -13.18 12.12 3.56
CA ALA A 97 -13.90 13.10 2.73
C ALA A 97 -14.98 12.47 1.83
N GLY A 98 -15.02 11.13 1.74
CA GLY A 98 -15.89 10.39 0.84
C GLY A 98 -17.12 9.76 1.51
N PRO A 99 -17.86 8.91 0.77
CA PRO A 99 -19.13 8.33 1.21
C PRO A 99 -19.02 7.36 2.41
N LEU A 100 -17.80 6.96 2.79
CA LEU A 100 -17.53 6.03 3.89
C LEU A 100 -17.39 6.74 5.26
N LYS A 101 -17.56 8.07 5.33
CA LYS A 101 -17.40 8.84 6.56
C LYS A 101 -18.29 8.34 7.71
N ASP A 102 -19.46 7.78 7.36
CA ASP A 102 -20.51 7.40 8.31
C ASP A 102 -20.33 5.95 8.82
N GLU A 103 -19.34 5.21 8.33
CA GLU A 103 -19.01 3.84 8.79
C GLU A 103 -18.10 3.81 10.02
N ALA A 104 -17.61 4.97 10.47
CA ALA A 104 -16.78 5.05 11.67
C ALA A 104 -17.60 4.77 12.94
N VAL A 105 -17.04 3.96 13.85
CA VAL A 105 -17.68 3.70 15.14
C VAL A 105 -17.67 5.00 15.96
N PRO A 106 -18.85 5.54 16.34
CA PRO A 106 -18.93 6.81 17.05
C PRO A 106 -18.13 6.76 18.35
N GLY A 107 -17.25 7.74 18.56
CA GLY A 107 -16.43 7.85 19.76
C GLY A 107 -15.07 7.13 19.73
N TYR A 108 -14.76 6.37 18.67
CA TYR A 108 -13.44 5.74 18.47
C TYR A 108 -12.73 6.18 17.17
N GLU A 109 -13.19 7.29 16.59
CA GLU A 109 -12.71 7.84 15.31
C GLU A 109 -11.20 8.12 15.32
N ILE A 110 -10.70 8.73 16.40
CA ILE A 110 -9.28 9.07 16.54
C ILE A 110 -8.42 7.80 16.62
N GLN A 111 -8.88 6.78 17.33
CA GLN A 111 -8.17 5.51 17.44
C GLN A 111 -8.13 4.79 16.10
N ALA A 112 -9.26 4.72 15.38
CA ALA A 112 -9.32 4.16 14.04
C ALA A 112 -8.34 4.89 13.11
N PHE A 113 -8.39 6.23 13.10
CA PHE A 113 -7.48 7.07 12.32
C PHE A 113 -6.02 6.72 12.61
N MET A 114 -5.60 6.74 13.88
CA MET A 114 -4.21 6.47 14.25
C MET A 114 -3.76 5.06 13.86
N MET A 115 -4.63 4.06 13.97
CA MET A 115 -4.30 2.68 13.61
C MET A 115 -4.19 2.47 12.11
N PHE A 116 -5.20 2.89 11.33
CA PHE A 116 -5.25 2.65 9.89
C PHE A 116 -4.27 3.54 9.13
N GLU A 117 -4.15 4.82 9.50
CA GLU A 117 -3.15 5.72 8.91
C GLU A 117 -1.73 5.30 9.29
N GLY A 118 -1.53 4.88 10.54
CA GLY A 118 -0.25 4.32 10.99
C GLY A 118 0.13 3.08 10.19
N LEU A 119 -0.84 2.21 9.88
CA LEU A 119 -0.66 1.04 9.02
C LEU A 119 -0.30 1.41 7.59
N LEU A 120 -0.99 2.38 6.99
CA LEU A 120 -0.69 2.86 5.63
C LEU A 120 0.69 3.52 5.55
N ALA A 121 1.06 4.35 6.52
CA ALA A 121 2.39 4.93 6.61
C ALA A 121 3.46 3.82 6.80
N GLY A 122 3.18 2.85 7.68
CA GLY A 122 4.03 1.69 7.91
C GLY A 122 4.20 0.81 6.67
N PHE A 123 3.15 0.68 5.84
CA PHE A 123 3.23 -0.02 4.56
C PHE A 123 4.24 0.64 3.61
N GLY A 124 4.22 1.97 3.47
CA GLY A 124 5.20 2.67 2.64
C GLY A 124 6.64 2.50 3.12
N MET A 125 6.85 2.48 4.44
CA MET A 125 8.15 2.15 5.03
C MET A 125 8.56 0.69 4.77
N ALA A 126 7.63 -0.25 4.87
CA ALA A 126 7.88 -1.66 4.61
C ALA A 126 8.29 -1.89 3.14
N VAL A 127 7.58 -1.30 2.18
CA VAL A 127 7.94 -1.34 0.75
C VAL A 127 9.37 -0.83 0.56
N ALA A 128 9.70 0.33 1.11
CA ALA A 128 11.03 0.93 0.96
C ALA A 128 12.13 0.08 1.59
N ALA A 129 11.88 -0.48 2.77
CA ALA A 129 12.82 -1.35 3.46
C ALA A 129 13.08 -2.64 2.66
N VAL A 130 12.03 -3.32 2.19
CA VAL A 130 12.15 -4.55 1.42
C VAL A 130 12.82 -4.28 0.07
N ALA A 131 12.43 -3.22 -0.64
CA ALA A 131 13.06 -2.82 -1.89
C ALA A 131 14.55 -2.51 -1.70
N GLY A 132 14.91 -1.78 -0.64
CA GLY A 132 16.30 -1.47 -0.30
C GLY A 132 17.13 -2.73 0.02
N ARG A 133 16.53 -3.70 0.74
CA ARG A 133 17.19 -4.99 1.01
C ARG A 133 17.39 -5.79 -0.26
N LEU A 134 16.37 -5.92 -1.10
CA LEU A 134 16.46 -6.64 -2.38
C LEU A 134 17.54 -6.05 -3.30
N GLU A 135 17.73 -4.73 -3.28
CA GLU A 135 18.79 -4.09 -4.05
C GLU A 135 20.20 -4.41 -3.58
N GLN A 136 20.39 -4.65 -2.29
CA GLN A 136 21.69 -5.06 -1.75
C GLN A 136 22.07 -6.48 -2.21
N TYR A 137 21.09 -7.35 -2.40
CA TYR A 137 21.32 -8.74 -2.83
C TYR A 137 21.44 -8.90 -4.35
N ILE A 138 20.92 -7.97 -5.15
CA ILE A 138 20.93 -8.08 -6.63
C ILE A 138 21.91 -7.04 -7.22
N PRO A 139 23.06 -7.44 -7.79
CA PRO A 139 24.05 -6.50 -8.32
C PRO A 139 23.51 -5.60 -9.45
N PRO A 140 24.03 -4.36 -9.59
CA PRO A 140 23.54 -3.40 -10.58
C PRO A 140 23.92 -3.84 -12.01
N VAL A 141 22.94 -3.88 -12.91
CA VAL A 141 23.14 -4.07 -14.36
C VAL A 141 23.15 -2.69 -15.05
N GLY A 142 24.14 -2.43 -15.91
CA GLY A 142 24.43 -1.11 -16.49
C GLY A 142 23.22 -0.32 -17.04
N ARG A 143 23.24 1.00 -16.79
CA ARG A 143 22.10 1.94 -16.96
C ARG A 143 22.11 2.56 -18.38
N SER A 144 21.11 2.27 -19.21
CA SER A 144 20.89 2.96 -20.51
C SER A 144 19.94 4.16 -20.33
N ARG A 145 20.34 5.34 -20.83
CA ARG A 145 19.61 6.65 -20.73
C ARG A 145 18.21 6.64 -21.36
N PHE A 146 17.91 5.70 -22.25
CA PHE A 146 16.62 5.62 -22.95
C PHE A 146 15.46 5.08 -22.08
N SER A 147 15.75 4.63 -20.86
CA SER A 147 14.80 3.92 -20.00
C SER A 147 13.83 4.79 -19.20
N THR A 148 14.06 6.11 -19.18
CA THR A 148 13.26 7.07 -18.41
C THR A 148 11.88 7.32 -19.02
N ALA A 149 11.76 7.29 -20.36
CA ALA A 149 10.50 7.55 -21.05
C ALA A 149 9.49 6.39 -20.91
N LEU A 150 9.96 5.14 -20.93
CA LEU A 150 9.09 3.97 -20.79
C LEU A 150 8.57 3.80 -19.34
N SER A 151 9.33 4.27 -18.34
CA SER A 151 8.89 4.24 -16.94
C SER A 151 7.69 5.16 -16.67
N ALA A 152 7.46 6.18 -17.51
CA ALA A 152 6.25 7.00 -17.45
C ALA A 152 5.00 6.22 -17.93
N GLY A 153 5.16 5.36 -18.94
CA GLY A 153 4.09 4.46 -19.39
C GLY A 153 3.73 3.39 -18.36
N THR A 154 4.71 2.88 -17.61
CA THR A 154 4.46 1.92 -16.51
C THR A 154 3.81 2.57 -15.28
N LEU A 155 3.87 3.90 -15.13
CA LEU A 155 3.20 4.64 -14.06
C LEU A 155 1.69 4.84 -14.32
N ALA A 156 1.29 4.94 -15.59
CA ALA A 156 -0.11 5.15 -15.96
C ALA A 156 -0.99 3.93 -15.64
N VAL A 157 -0.46 2.72 -15.81
CA VAL A 157 -1.20 1.47 -15.62
C VAL A 157 -1.62 1.22 -14.16
N PRO A 158 -0.71 1.25 -13.15
CA PRO A 158 -1.09 1.02 -11.76
C PRO A 158 -1.98 2.15 -11.21
N CYS A 159 -1.73 3.42 -11.53
CA CYS A 159 -2.62 4.51 -11.12
C CYS A 159 -4.03 4.37 -11.71
N SER A 160 -4.16 3.89 -12.95
CA SER A 160 -5.47 3.65 -13.57
C SER A 160 -6.19 2.47 -12.91
N ILE A 161 -5.47 1.40 -12.57
CA ILE A 161 -6.05 0.23 -11.91
C ILE A 161 -6.46 0.56 -10.47
N GLU A 162 -5.64 1.30 -9.72
CA GLU A 162 -5.97 1.75 -8.36
C GLU A 162 -7.15 2.72 -8.38
N ALA A 163 -7.16 3.70 -9.29
CA ALA A 163 -8.31 4.59 -9.46
C ALA A 163 -9.57 3.83 -9.88
N LEU A 164 -9.45 2.78 -10.70
CA LEU A 164 -10.58 1.94 -11.10
C LEU A 164 -11.09 1.08 -9.93
N ILE A 165 -10.21 0.52 -9.10
CA ILE A 165 -10.59 -0.26 -7.91
C ILE A 165 -11.27 0.64 -6.88
N VAL A 166 -10.72 1.83 -6.63
CA VAL A 166 -11.34 2.83 -5.75
C VAL A 166 -12.68 3.28 -6.33
N ALA A 167 -12.76 3.54 -7.64
CA ALA A 167 -14.02 3.89 -8.30
C ALA A 167 -15.05 2.75 -8.23
N LEU A 168 -14.62 1.49 -8.39
CA LEU A 168 -15.48 0.30 -8.28
C LEU A 168 -15.96 0.07 -6.84
N MET A 169 -15.12 0.29 -5.83
CA MET A 169 -15.53 0.23 -4.42
C MET A 169 -16.51 1.35 -4.08
N ILE A 170 -16.34 2.55 -4.63
CA ILE A 170 -17.28 3.68 -4.44
C ILE A 170 -18.61 3.43 -5.15
N LEU A 171 -18.59 2.78 -6.32
CA LEU A 171 -19.80 2.56 -7.14
C LEU A 171 -20.62 1.34 -6.72
N LYS A 172 -20.04 0.39 -5.97
CA LYS A 172 -20.74 -0.80 -5.49
C LYS A 172 -20.80 -0.78 -3.95
N PRO A 173 -21.79 -0.09 -3.35
CA PRO A 173 -22.11 -0.35 -1.96
C PRO A 173 -22.47 -1.84 -1.85
N PHE A 174 -21.86 -2.54 -0.88
CA PHE A 174 -22.18 -3.91 -0.56
C PHE A 174 -23.68 -3.99 -0.19
N GLU A 175 -24.49 -4.55 -1.08
CA GLU A 175 -25.84 -5.06 -0.77
C GLU A 175 -25.75 -6.36 0.02
#